data_AF-A0A0P8DPF5-F1
#
_entry.id   AF-A0A0P8DPF5-F1
#
_cell.length_a   1.000
_cell.length_b   1.000
_cell.length_c   1.000
_cell.angle_alpha   90.00
_cell.angle_beta   90.00
_cell.angle_gamma   90.00
#
_symmetry.space_group_name_H-M   'P 1'
#
loop_
_entity.id
_entity.type
_entity.pdbx_description
1 polymer ?
#
loop_
_entity_poly.entity_id
_entity_poly.type
_entity_poly.pdbx_seq_one_letter_code
_entity_poly.pdbx_strand_id
1 'polypeptide(L)'
;MTTGYVLILAMLVLGCAIATVGDQIGTKVGKARLSLFNLRPRKTATLVTVVTGGLISASTLAILLLLDQRLRTGLFQLEEIQQDLYSARRDFEETQADKIRVESELAEARNRAVLVQERLDALNRSLEQVSQDLAEALEEQVETQRQLRETETQLSTTEDELRQAEVERRQAEVEIRRIESQLLDTEAQRQALQSGIAQLQRQQRQLEAAAEQARRQLQARDRELQQNRQRLMTQQGELARQEKERAQQAQELQRQQLELAEREALLDSLTQQQMALQEELQRIGQDFQLLRERRLALLQQQVLTSARVRVLDPTQVDEVVLQILQEANRVATQVLRPGTPETDEATLRIDSQEVRNLTERLADGEEYVVRVRSSRNYLLGEVLVRGFFEVLPNEVVFEADEVVAEVTVDLDDNLDEVGNRVYWLLEAARFQGEREGILPAQIQIVGGRPQEFQAFLERLLEQSGEVKIQAVAQELTYTTGPLFLNIKVLQNEEVLFELMVDGSSD
;
A
#
# COMPACT_ATOMS: atom_id res chain seq x y z
N MET A 1 188.85 -88.00 53.65
CA MET A 1 189.00 -89.11 54.61
C MET A 1 190.33 -89.86 54.47
N THR A 2 190.95 -89.95 53.28
CA THR A 2 192.17 -90.74 53.05
C THR A 2 193.48 -90.05 53.48
N THR A 3 193.55 -88.72 53.48
CA THR A 3 194.75 -87.95 53.86
C THR A 3 194.96 -87.81 55.37
N GLY A 4 193.90 -87.89 56.19
CA GLY A 4 194.01 -87.73 57.64
C GLY A 4 194.72 -88.91 58.32
N TYR A 5 194.45 -90.13 57.88
CA TYR A 5 195.09 -91.33 58.42
C TYR A 5 196.60 -91.39 58.12
N VAL A 6 197.03 -90.87 56.96
CA VAL A 6 198.45 -90.82 56.59
C VAL A 6 199.23 -89.87 57.50
N LEU A 7 198.66 -88.70 57.82
CA LEU A 7 199.27 -87.75 58.75
C LEU A 7 199.38 -88.30 60.17
N ILE A 8 198.34 -88.98 60.65
CA ILE A 8 198.36 -89.61 61.98
C ILE A 8 199.41 -90.72 62.05
N LEU A 9 199.51 -91.56 61.02
CA LEU A 9 200.50 -92.63 60.95
C LEU A 9 201.94 -92.06 60.95
N ALA A 10 202.20 -91.02 60.16
CA ALA A 10 203.51 -90.38 60.10
C ALA A 10 203.93 -89.75 61.45
N MET A 11 202.98 -89.12 62.16
CA MET A 11 203.21 -88.52 63.48
C MET A 11 203.55 -89.57 64.54
N LEU A 12 202.93 -90.77 64.45
CA LEU A 12 203.16 -91.88 65.38
C LEU A 12 204.54 -92.53 65.18
N VAL A 13 204.99 -92.65 63.93
CA VAL A 13 206.35 -93.14 63.62
C VAL A 13 207.41 -92.13 64.06
N LEU A 14 207.22 -90.83 63.79
CA LEU A 14 208.17 -89.78 64.18
C LEU A 14 208.30 -89.68 65.71
N GLY A 15 207.18 -89.81 66.43
CA GLY A 15 207.14 -89.85 67.89
C GLY A 15 207.91 -91.04 68.49
N CYS A 16 207.79 -92.24 67.89
CA CYS A 16 208.56 -93.42 68.31
C CYS A 16 210.07 -93.28 68.08
N ALA A 17 210.50 -92.68 66.96
CA ALA A 17 211.92 -92.48 66.67
C ALA A 17 212.57 -91.48 67.64
N ILE A 18 211.92 -90.35 67.92
CA ILE A 18 212.46 -89.29 68.78
C ILE A 18 212.55 -89.75 70.25
N ALA A 19 211.60 -90.59 70.70
CA ALA A 19 211.63 -91.16 72.05
C ALA A 19 212.89 -92.02 72.30
N THR A 20 213.34 -92.81 71.32
CA THR A 20 214.55 -93.65 71.47
C THR A 20 215.86 -92.87 71.60
N VAL A 21 215.96 -91.68 70.97
CA VAL A 21 217.16 -90.82 71.08
C VAL A 21 217.23 -90.15 72.45
N GLY A 22 216.07 -89.76 73.02
CA GLY A 22 216.00 -89.19 74.37
C GLY A 22 216.52 -90.13 75.46
N ASP A 23 216.25 -91.44 75.34
CA ASP A 23 216.72 -92.46 76.28
C ASP A 23 218.24 -92.73 76.16
N GLN A 24 218.80 -92.63 74.95
CA GLN A 24 220.26 -92.73 74.72
C GLN A 24 221.06 -91.55 75.30
N ILE A 25 220.51 -90.34 75.26
CA ILE A 25 221.16 -89.16 75.87
C ILE A 25 221.12 -89.30 77.40
N GLY A 26 220.00 -89.76 77.96
CA GLY A 26 219.86 -90.04 79.40
C GLY A 26 220.85 -91.09 79.92
N THR A 27 221.08 -92.16 79.16
CA THR A 27 222.04 -93.22 79.53
C THR A 27 223.51 -92.77 79.42
N LYS A 28 223.86 -91.87 78.50
CA LYS A 28 225.22 -91.26 78.43
C LYS A 28 225.52 -90.31 79.59
N VAL A 29 224.52 -89.56 80.10
CA VAL A 29 224.65 -88.74 81.32
C VAL A 29 224.95 -89.61 82.59
N GLY A 30 224.87 -90.95 82.54
CA GLY A 30 225.07 -91.86 83.70
C GLY A 30 226.48 -92.45 83.96
N LYS A 31 227.36 -92.63 82.96
CA LYS A 31 228.72 -93.21 83.16
C LYS A 31 229.81 -92.17 83.44
N ALA A 32 229.64 -90.94 82.98
CA ALA A 32 230.70 -89.92 82.92
C ALA A 32 231.03 -89.22 84.26
N ARG A 33 230.40 -89.60 85.37
CA ARG A 33 230.57 -88.97 86.71
C ARG A 33 230.52 -87.44 86.68
N LEU A 34 229.62 -86.88 85.87
CA LEU A 34 229.39 -85.45 85.78
C LEU A 34 228.31 -85.01 86.76
N SER A 35 228.53 -83.84 87.35
CA SER A 35 227.64 -83.17 88.32
C SER A 35 227.11 -81.89 87.69
N LEU A 36 225.79 -81.76 87.61
CA LEU A 36 225.11 -80.50 87.30
C LEU A 36 224.36 -80.11 88.59
N PHE A 37 224.77 -79.00 89.21
CA PHE A 37 224.23 -78.48 90.49
C PHE A 37 224.40 -79.37 91.73
N ASN A 38 225.61 -79.84 92.06
CA ASN A 38 225.94 -80.52 93.34
C ASN A 38 225.13 -81.80 93.68
N LEU A 39 224.27 -82.28 92.77
CA LEU A 39 223.47 -83.48 92.90
C LEU A 39 224.30 -84.72 92.54
N ARG A 40 224.12 -85.80 93.31
CA ARG A 40 224.73 -87.12 93.05
C ARG A 40 224.44 -87.53 91.59
N PRO A 41 225.43 -88.02 90.79
CA PRO A 41 225.34 -88.21 89.33
C PRO A 41 224.09 -88.96 88.82
N ARG A 42 223.47 -89.78 89.67
CA ARG A 42 222.26 -90.54 89.36
C ARG A 42 221.01 -89.66 89.19
N LYS A 43 220.93 -88.46 89.79
CA LYS A 43 219.74 -87.57 89.72
C LYS A 43 219.77 -86.60 88.53
N THR A 44 220.94 -86.19 88.08
CA THR A 44 221.10 -85.29 86.92
C THR A 44 220.59 -85.95 85.63
N ALA A 45 220.82 -87.24 85.48
CA ALA A 45 220.33 -88.00 84.33
C ALA A 45 218.79 -87.96 84.24
N THR A 46 218.09 -88.10 85.38
CA THR A 46 216.62 -88.14 85.41
C THR A 46 215.98 -86.81 85.02
N LEU A 47 216.59 -85.68 85.42
CA LEU A 47 216.07 -84.34 85.12
C LEU A 47 216.12 -84.03 83.62
N VAL A 48 217.21 -84.41 82.95
CA VAL A 48 217.40 -84.18 81.51
C VAL A 48 216.36 -84.96 80.69
N THR A 49 215.99 -86.16 81.12
CA THR A 49 214.96 -86.98 80.44
C THR A 49 213.56 -86.33 80.50
N VAL A 50 213.18 -85.77 81.65
CA VAL A 50 211.85 -85.13 81.82
C VAL A 50 211.72 -83.86 80.96
N VAL A 51 212.76 -83.03 80.90
CA VAL A 51 212.74 -81.80 80.09
C VAL A 51 212.65 -82.12 78.60
N THR A 52 213.34 -83.18 78.16
CA THR A 52 213.32 -83.60 76.76
C THR A 52 211.95 -84.16 76.37
N GLY A 53 211.32 -84.93 77.26
CA GLY A 53 209.93 -85.40 77.07
C GLY A 53 208.91 -84.28 77.00
N GLY A 54 209.09 -83.19 77.77
CA GLY A 54 208.20 -82.02 77.75
C GLY A 54 208.24 -81.21 76.45
N LEU A 55 209.42 -81.06 75.84
CA LEU A 55 209.61 -80.31 74.59
C LEU A 55 208.95 -80.98 73.38
N ILE A 56 208.83 -82.31 73.38
CA ILE A 56 208.25 -83.10 72.30
C ILE A 56 206.73 -82.92 72.26
N SER A 57 206.05 -82.98 73.42
CA SER A 57 204.60 -82.85 73.51
C SER A 57 204.11 -81.46 73.08
N ALA A 58 204.83 -80.40 73.44
CA ALA A 58 204.48 -79.03 73.07
C ALA A 58 204.57 -78.78 71.55
N SER A 59 205.57 -79.37 70.90
CA SER A 59 205.78 -79.24 69.45
C SER A 59 204.70 -79.95 68.63
N THR A 60 204.14 -81.04 69.17
CA THR A 60 203.12 -81.86 68.51
C THR A 60 201.77 -81.13 68.45
N LEU A 61 201.43 -80.37 69.49
CA LEU A 61 200.21 -79.56 69.56
C LEU A 61 200.27 -78.32 68.65
N ALA A 62 201.44 -77.67 68.58
CA ALA A 62 201.62 -76.47 67.75
C ALA A 62 201.46 -76.74 66.25
N ILE A 63 201.92 -77.91 65.79
CA ILE A 63 201.84 -78.32 64.38
C ILE A 63 200.38 -78.64 63.98
N LEU A 64 199.58 -79.20 64.89
CA LEU A 64 198.20 -79.62 64.62
C LEU A 64 197.26 -78.42 64.39
N LEU A 65 197.50 -77.30 65.07
CA LEU A 65 196.75 -76.05 64.89
C LEU A 65 197.12 -75.27 63.62
N LEU A 66 198.32 -75.48 63.09
CA LEU A 66 198.82 -74.78 61.89
C LEU A 66 198.39 -75.45 60.58
N LEU A 67 198.14 -76.76 60.60
CA LEU A 67 197.89 -77.57 59.39
C LEU A 67 196.41 -77.77 59.05
N ASP A 68 195.46 -77.53 59.97
CA ASP A 68 194.04 -77.79 59.70
C ASP A 68 193.17 -76.53 59.66
N GLN A 69 192.75 -76.16 58.45
CA GLN A 69 191.82 -75.04 58.19
C GLN A 69 190.41 -75.32 58.73
N ARG A 70 189.99 -76.58 58.89
CA ARG A 70 188.64 -76.93 59.34
C ARG A 70 188.43 -76.72 60.83
N LEU A 71 189.48 -76.89 61.64
CA LEU A 71 189.45 -76.58 63.08
C LEU A 71 189.39 -75.08 63.36
N ARG A 72 189.84 -74.23 62.43
CA ARG A 72 189.75 -72.76 62.56
C ARG A 72 188.37 -72.20 62.24
N THR A 73 187.66 -72.76 61.25
CA THR A 73 186.31 -72.30 60.84
C THR A 73 185.20 -72.78 61.78
N GLY A 74 185.36 -73.96 62.40
CA GLY A 74 184.36 -74.50 63.34
C GLY A 74 184.29 -73.80 64.69
N LEU A 75 185.29 -72.99 65.06
CA LEU A 75 185.36 -72.36 66.39
C LEU A 75 184.83 -70.91 66.45
N PHE A 76 184.47 -70.27 65.31
CA PHE A 76 184.23 -68.81 65.28
C PHE A 76 183.06 -68.24 64.44
N GLN A 77 182.12 -69.02 63.86
CA GLN A 77 180.98 -68.44 63.08
C GLN A 77 179.63 -69.22 63.20
N LEU A 78 179.02 -69.31 64.39
CA LEU A 78 177.74 -70.03 64.58
C LEU A 78 176.48 -69.14 64.68
N GLU A 79 176.59 -67.84 65.00
CA GLU A 79 175.41 -66.98 65.22
C GLU A 79 174.76 -66.42 63.94
N GLU A 80 175.52 -66.10 62.89
CA GLU A 80 175.03 -65.26 61.77
C GLU A 80 174.10 -66.01 60.78
N ILE A 81 174.28 -67.32 60.62
CA ILE A 81 173.54 -68.13 59.62
C ILE A 81 172.09 -68.45 60.08
N GLN A 82 171.79 -68.40 61.38
CA GLN A 82 170.43 -68.68 61.86
C GLN A 82 169.47 -67.48 61.71
N GLN A 83 169.98 -66.25 61.67
CA GLN A 83 169.16 -65.04 61.67
C GLN A 83 168.49 -64.77 60.31
N ASP A 84 169.18 -65.06 59.20
CA ASP A 84 168.67 -64.86 57.83
C ASP A 84 167.53 -65.82 57.45
N LEU A 85 167.50 -67.04 58.00
CA LEU A 85 166.41 -68.00 57.73
C LEU A 85 165.11 -67.64 58.47
N TYR A 86 165.19 -66.89 59.55
CA TYR A 86 164.01 -66.48 60.33
C TYR A 86 163.33 -65.23 59.73
N SER A 87 164.10 -64.27 59.22
CA SER A 87 163.57 -63.05 58.58
C SER A 87 162.91 -63.36 57.23
N ALA A 88 163.56 -64.16 56.37
CA ALA A 88 163.02 -64.51 55.06
C ALA A 88 161.66 -65.26 55.13
N ARG A 89 161.43 -66.04 56.19
CA ARG A 89 160.17 -66.76 56.38
C ARG A 89 159.02 -65.84 56.83
N ARG A 90 159.34 -64.82 57.63
CA ARG A 90 158.37 -63.83 58.12
C ARG A 90 157.88 -62.92 56.99
N ASP A 91 158.77 -62.46 56.12
CA ASP A 91 158.41 -61.59 54.99
C ASP A 91 157.50 -62.31 53.96
N PHE A 92 157.68 -63.62 53.79
CA PHE A 92 156.81 -64.43 52.94
C PHE A 92 155.40 -64.56 53.51
N GLU A 93 155.26 -64.76 54.83
CA GLU A 93 153.95 -64.80 55.50
C GLU A 93 153.24 -63.43 55.45
N GLU A 94 153.97 -62.33 55.61
CA GLU A 94 153.42 -60.96 55.52
C GLU A 94 152.93 -60.64 54.09
N THR A 95 153.72 -60.94 53.07
CA THR A 95 153.33 -60.73 51.67
C THR A 95 152.12 -61.58 51.27
N GLN A 96 152.00 -62.79 51.82
CA GLN A 96 150.84 -63.66 51.60
C GLN A 96 149.57 -63.08 52.25
N ALA A 97 149.68 -62.48 53.44
CA ALA A 97 148.58 -61.81 54.11
C ALA A 97 148.12 -60.54 53.35
N ASP A 98 149.06 -59.73 52.85
CA ASP A 98 148.74 -58.54 52.06
C ASP A 98 148.06 -58.88 50.74
N LYS A 99 148.49 -59.97 50.07
CA LYS A 99 147.83 -60.45 48.86
C LYS A 99 146.37 -60.83 49.13
N ILE A 100 146.10 -61.57 50.21
CA ILE A 100 144.74 -61.95 50.61
C ILE A 100 143.90 -60.70 50.91
N ARG A 101 144.47 -59.71 51.59
CA ARG A 101 143.81 -58.44 51.89
C ARG A 101 143.42 -57.68 50.62
N VAL A 102 144.34 -57.50 49.68
CA VAL A 102 144.06 -56.80 48.41
C VAL A 102 143.06 -57.57 47.54
N GLU A 103 143.13 -58.90 47.51
CA GLU A 103 142.13 -59.73 46.84
C GLU A 103 140.73 -59.54 47.46
N SER A 104 140.64 -59.40 48.78
CA SER A 104 139.37 -59.10 49.47
C SER A 104 138.86 -57.68 49.19
N GLU A 105 139.74 -56.67 49.21
CA GLU A 105 139.39 -55.28 48.88
C GLU A 105 138.95 -55.15 47.41
N LEU A 106 139.59 -55.87 46.49
CA LEU A 106 139.21 -55.92 45.08
C LEU A 106 137.85 -56.62 44.88
N ALA A 107 137.57 -57.70 45.63
CA ALA A 107 136.28 -58.38 45.62
C ALA A 107 135.17 -57.45 46.14
N GLU A 108 135.41 -56.73 47.23
CA GLU A 108 134.48 -55.71 47.74
C GLU A 108 134.25 -54.58 46.73
N ALA A 109 135.31 -54.04 46.13
CA ALA A 109 135.19 -52.98 45.12
C ALA A 109 134.41 -53.44 43.88
N ARG A 110 134.62 -54.67 43.42
CA ARG A 110 133.84 -55.29 42.34
C ARG A 110 132.37 -55.44 42.72
N ASN A 111 132.08 -55.93 43.92
CA ASN A 111 130.71 -56.07 44.41
C ASN A 111 130.01 -54.69 44.51
N ARG A 112 130.72 -53.65 44.95
CA ARG A 112 130.20 -52.27 44.95
C ARG A 112 129.94 -51.76 43.54
N ALA A 113 130.84 -52.05 42.59
CA ALA A 113 130.65 -51.66 41.19
C ALA A 113 129.42 -52.35 40.56
N VAL A 114 129.24 -53.66 40.81
CA VAL A 114 128.04 -54.41 40.39
C VAL A 114 126.77 -53.81 41.01
N LEU A 115 126.77 -53.52 42.30
CA LEU A 115 125.61 -52.92 42.98
C LEU A 115 125.28 -51.52 42.42
N VAL A 116 126.29 -50.71 42.11
CA VAL A 116 126.09 -49.40 41.49
C VAL A 116 125.55 -49.56 40.07
N GLN A 117 126.05 -50.52 39.30
CA GLN A 117 125.53 -50.85 37.97
C GLN A 117 124.06 -51.26 38.03
N GLU A 118 123.70 -52.16 38.96
CA GLU A 118 122.31 -52.59 39.17
C GLU A 118 121.41 -51.41 39.58
N ARG A 119 121.90 -50.50 40.43
CA ARG A 119 121.16 -49.27 40.77
C ARG A 119 121.00 -48.34 39.59
N LEU A 120 122.01 -48.18 38.73
CA LEU A 120 121.92 -47.36 37.52
C LEU A 120 120.95 -47.97 36.51
N ASP A 121 120.96 -49.28 36.32
CA ASP A 121 120.02 -49.98 35.45
C ASP A 121 118.58 -49.87 35.99
N ALA A 122 118.40 -50.02 37.31
CA ALA A 122 117.10 -49.79 37.95
C ALA A 122 116.64 -48.32 37.81
N LEU A 123 117.56 -47.36 37.97
CA LEU A 123 117.26 -45.94 37.82
C LEU A 123 116.91 -45.59 36.37
N ASN A 124 117.65 -46.11 35.40
CA ASN A 124 117.36 -45.94 33.97
C ASN A 124 115.99 -46.50 33.61
N ARG A 125 115.65 -47.72 34.07
CA ARG A 125 114.31 -48.28 33.89
C ARG A 125 113.21 -47.42 34.53
N SER A 126 113.46 -46.89 35.73
CA SER A 126 112.50 -46.00 36.39
C SER A 126 112.35 -44.66 35.66
N LEU A 127 113.43 -44.12 35.08
CA LEU A 127 113.38 -42.90 34.26
C LEU A 127 112.65 -43.15 32.95
N GLU A 128 112.87 -44.30 32.31
CA GLU A 128 112.11 -44.71 31.12
C GLU A 128 110.61 -44.82 31.43
N GLN A 129 110.23 -45.49 32.53
CA GLN A 129 108.84 -45.58 32.97
C GLN A 129 108.24 -44.20 33.25
N VAL A 130 108.89 -43.35 34.04
CA VAL A 130 108.41 -41.99 34.33
C VAL A 130 108.31 -41.15 33.06
N SER A 131 109.22 -41.33 32.10
CA SER A 131 109.14 -40.62 30.82
C SER A 131 107.97 -41.08 29.95
N GLN A 132 107.62 -42.38 30.00
CA GLN A 132 106.45 -42.94 29.32
C GLN A 132 105.16 -42.46 29.98
N ASP A 133 105.06 -42.54 31.31
CA ASP A 133 103.89 -42.07 32.07
C ASP A 133 103.67 -40.56 31.85
N LEU A 134 104.75 -39.76 31.77
CA LEU A 134 104.66 -38.33 31.47
C LEU A 134 104.17 -38.09 30.03
N ALA A 135 104.61 -38.90 29.07
CA ALA A 135 104.14 -38.79 27.69
C ALA A 135 102.65 -39.14 27.57
N GLU A 136 102.19 -40.20 28.24
CA GLU A 136 100.78 -40.61 28.29
C GLU A 136 99.91 -39.53 28.97
N ALA A 137 100.33 -39.01 30.11
CA ALA A 137 99.61 -37.94 30.80
C ALA A 137 99.53 -36.62 29.98
N LEU A 138 100.57 -36.30 29.20
CA LEU A 138 100.55 -35.16 28.28
C LEU A 138 99.58 -35.39 27.12
N GLU A 139 99.51 -36.62 26.58
CA GLU A 139 98.56 -36.98 25.53
C GLU A 139 97.11 -36.91 26.03
N GLU A 140 96.83 -37.44 27.22
CA GLU A 140 95.54 -37.32 27.89
C GLU A 140 95.16 -35.85 28.15
N GLN A 141 96.11 -35.01 28.57
CA GLN A 141 95.87 -33.59 28.80
C GLN A 141 95.51 -32.87 27.49
N VAL A 142 96.19 -33.19 26.39
CA VAL A 142 95.90 -32.61 25.07
C VAL A 142 94.52 -33.03 24.58
N GLU A 143 94.16 -34.32 24.72
CA GLU A 143 92.84 -34.81 24.32
C GLU A 143 91.72 -34.22 25.17
N THR A 144 91.92 -34.12 26.49
CA THR A 144 90.96 -33.47 27.40
C THR A 144 90.80 -31.99 27.07
N GLN A 145 91.89 -31.27 26.74
CA GLN A 145 91.80 -29.88 26.27
C GLN A 145 91.06 -29.77 24.93
N ARG A 146 91.24 -30.74 24.03
CA ARG A 146 90.52 -30.79 22.75
C ARG A 146 89.02 -30.97 22.99
N GLN A 147 88.63 -31.91 23.83
CA GLN A 147 87.24 -32.17 24.21
C GLN A 147 86.61 -30.98 24.95
N LEU A 148 87.36 -30.31 25.83
CA LEU A 148 86.89 -29.10 26.51
C LEU A 148 86.60 -27.99 25.49
N ARG A 149 87.52 -27.72 24.55
CA ARG A 149 87.30 -26.73 23.48
C ARG A 149 86.12 -27.10 22.58
N GLU A 150 85.95 -28.38 22.26
CA GLU A 150 84.81 -28.85 21.47
C GLU A 150 83.49 -28.66 22.24
N THR A 151 83.47 -28.94 23.54
CA THR A 151 82.29 -28.73 24.38
C THR A 151 81.99 -27.24 24.58
N GLU A 152 83.02 -26.40 24.76
CA GLU A 152 82.88 -24.94 24.86
C GLU A 152 82.31 -24.35 23.55
N THR A 153 82.77 -24.85 22.39
CA THR A 153 82.23 -24.42 21.10
C THR A 153 80.78 -24.90 20.91
N GLN A 154 80.46 -26.15 21.26
CA GLN A 154 79.07 -26.65 21.24
C GLN A 154 78.15 -25.89 22.19
N LEU A 155 78.63 -25.53 23.39
CA LEU A 155 77.87 -24.73 24.35
C LEU A 155 77.60 -23.34 23.76
N SER A 156 78.62 -22.69 23.20
CA SER A 156 78.46 -21.38 22.56
C SER A 156 77.46 -21.43 21.40
N THR A 157 77.50 -22.44 20.53
CA THR A 157 76.54 -22.55 19.42
C THR A 157 75.13 -22.79 19.94
N THR A 158 74.97 -23.64 20.96
CA THR A 158 73.66 -23.92 21.56
C THR A 158 73.09 -22.69 22.29
N GLU A 159 73.94 -21.90 22.95
CA GLU A 159 73.54 -20.63 23.57
C GLU A 159 73.06 -19.61 22.53
N ASP A 160 73.75 -19.53 21.38
CA ASP A 160 73.34 -18.65 20.29
C ASP A 160 72.03 -19.13 19.62
N GLU A 161 71.87 -20.43 19.39
CA GLU A 161 70.62 -21.03 18.92
C GLU A 161 69.46 -20.78 19.89
N LEU A 162 69.69 -20.93 21.19
CA LEU A 162 68.68 -20.63 22.21
C LEU A 162 68.30 -19.16 22.20
N ARG A 163 69.27 -18.25 22.12
CA ARG A 163 69.01 -16.80 22.01
C ARG A 163 68.20 -16.48 20.76
N GLN A 164 68.51 -17.10 19.62
CA GLN A 164 67.78 -16.90 18.39
C GLN A 164 66.34 -17.43 18.51
N ALA A 165 66.15 -18.63 19.05
CA ALA A 165 64.84 -19.20 19.32
C ALA A 165 64.01 -18.35 20.30
N GLU A 166 64.63 -17.76 21.33
CA GLU A 166 63.96 -16.83 22.24
C GLU A 166 63.50 -15.55 21.54
N VAL A 167 64.30 -15.01 20.62
CA VAL A 167 63.92 -13.85 19.81
C VAL A 167 62.75 -14.19 18.88
N GLU A 168 62.80 -15.32 18.18
CA GLU A 168 61.71 -15.79 17.31
C GLU A 168 60.43 -16.03 18.11
N ARG A 169 60.52 -16.64 19.30
CA ARG A 169 59.37 -16.84 20.19
C ARG A 169 58.76 -15.51 20.62
N ARG A 170 59.58 -14.52 20.98
CA ARG A 170 59.10 -13.17 21.32
C ARG A 170 58.43 -12.48 20.14
N GLN A 171 58.96 -12.63 18.92
CA GLN A 171 58.33 -12.09 17.71
C GLN A 171 56.97 -12.76 17.46
N ALA A 172 56.89 -14.09 17.55
CA ALA A 172 55.64 -14.82 17.41
C ALA A 172 54.60 -14.42 18.48
N GLU A 173 55.02 -14.23 19.74
CA GLU A 173 54.14 -13.73 20.81
C GLU A 173 53.57 -12.34 20.50
N VAL A 174 54.37 -11.45 19.90
CA VAL A 174 53.91 -10.12 19.47
C VAL A 174 52.94 -10.21 18.30
N GLU A 175 53.20 -11.08 17.31
CA GLU A 175 52.29 -11.30 16.18
C GLU A 175 50.95 -11.90 16.64
N ILE A 176 50.97 -12.88 17.54
CA ILE A 176 49.76 -13.46 18.12
C ILE A 176 48.93 -12.37 18.80
N ARG A 177 49.54 -11.53 19.66
CA ARG A 177 48.82 -10.42 20.30
C ARG A 177 48.24 -9.43 19.30
N ARG A 178 48.96 -9.17 18.19
CA ARG A 178 48.48 -8.30 17.12
C ARG A 178 47.25 -8.91 16.44
N ILE A 179 47.29 -10.21 16.13
CA ILE A 179 46.18 -10.94 15.50
C ILE A 179 44.97 -11.00 16.45
N GLU A 180 45.19 -11.27 17.74
CA GLU A 180 44.13 -11.26 18.76
C GLU A 180 43.44 -9.89 18.84
N SER A 181 44.22 -8.82 18.84
CA SER A 181 43.69 -7.45 18.79
C SER A 181 42.86 -7.19 17.53
N GLN A 182 43.37 -7.59 16.36
CA GLN A 182 42.64 -7.47 15.08
C GLN A 182 41.35 -8.30 15.06
N LEU A 183 41.34 -9.48 15.68
CA LEU A 183 40.17 -10.33 15.78
C LEU A 183 39.08 -9.67 16.64
N LEU A 184 39.47 -9.13 17.81
CA LEU A 184 38.57 -8.39 18.70
C LEU A 184 37.94 -7.18 18.00
N ASP A 185 38.75 -6.38 17.29
CA ASP A 185 38.27 -5.24 16.52
C ASP A 185 37.29 -5.68 15.41
N THR A 186 37.60 -6.78 14.72
CA THR A 186 36.74 -7.33 13.66
C THR A 186 35.43 -7.86 14.23
N GLU A 187 35.45 -8.51 15.40
CA GLU A 187 34.24 -8.96 16.09
C GLU A 187 33.38 -7.79 16.55
N ALA A 188 33.99 -6.72 17.07
CA ALA A 188 33.29 -5.50 17.43
C ALA A 188 32.65 -4.84 16.19
N GLN A 189 33.37 -4.76 15.07
CA GLN A 189 32.81 -4.27 13.80
C GLN A 189 31.65 -5.15 13.31
N ARG A 190 31.78 -6.47 13.39
CA ARG A 190 30.72 -7.40 13.02
C ARG A 190 29.47 -7.21 13.88
N GLN A 191 29.62 -7.05 15.19
CA GLN A 191 28.51 -6.78 16.10
C GLN A 191 27.84 -5.42 15.80
N ALA A 192 28.63 -4.38 15.53
CA ALA A 192 28.12 -3.07 15.14
C ALA A 192 27.37 -3.11 13.81
N LEU A 193 27.86 -3.87 12.83
CA LEU A 193 27.17 -4.09 11.56
C LEU A 193 25.88 -4.90 11.76
N GLN A 194 25.88 -5.93 12.61
CA GLN A 194 24.68 -6.70 12.92
C GLN A 194 23.60 -5.84 13.59
N SER A 195 23.98 -4.97 14.54
CA SER A 195 23.03 -4.05 15.16
C SER A 195 22.52 -3.01 14.16
N GLY A 196 23.38 -2.50 13.28
CA GLY A 196 23.01 -1.61 12.17
C GLY A 196 22.02 -2.27 11.20
N ILE A 197 22.27 -3.52 10.78
CA ILE A 197 21.36 -4.31 9.94
C ILE A 197 20.01 -4.50 10.63
N ALA A 198 20.01 -4.86 11.91
CA ALA A 198 18.77 -5.03 12.68
C ALA A 198 17.98 -3.71 12.78
N GLN A 199 18.66 -2.58 12.93
CA GLN A 199 18.03 -1.26 12.94
C GLN A 199 17.45 -0.90 11.56
N LEU A 200 18.19 -1.13 10.48
CA LEU A 200 17.72 -0.91 9.11
C LEU A 200 16.51 -1.79 8.78
N GLN A 201 16.51 -3.06 9.19
CA GLN A 201 15.37 -3.95 9.02
C GLN A 201 14.13 -3.46 9.78
N ARG A 202 14.29 -2.92 10.99
CA ARG A 202 13.17 -2.30 11.73
C ARG A 202 12.66 -1.06 11.01
N GLN A 203 13.55 -0.19 10.52
CA GLN A 203 13.15 0.99 9.75
C GLN A 203 12.42 0.60 8.46
N GLN A 204 12.91 -0.41 7.74
CA GLN A 204 12.28 -0.89 6.52
C GLN A 204 10.87 -1.42 6.79
N ARG A 205 10.67 -2.24 7.84
CA ARG A 205 9.33 -2.71 8.26
C ARG A 205 8.41 -1.56 8.68
N GLN A 206 8.94 -0.55 9.38
CA GLN A 206 8.16 0.64 9.75
C GLN A 206 7.73 1.45 8.52
N LEU A 207 8.63 1.63 7.55
CA LEU A 207 8.34 2.32 6.30
C LEU A 207 7.33 1.54 5.44
N GLU A 208 7.46 0.22 5.36
CA GLU A 208 6.49 -0.65 4.67
C GLU A 208 5.10 -0.56 5.32
N ALA A 209 5.02 -0.65 6.64
CA ALA A 209 3.74 -0.50 7.37
C ALA A 209 3.13 0.91 7.16
N ALA A 210 3.96 1.96 7.20
CA ALA A 210 3.51 3.32 6.92
C ALA A 210 3.03 3.50 5.48
N ALA A 211 3.72 2.89 4.51
CA ALA A 211 3.33 2.90 3.10
C ALA A 211 2.03 2.14 2.85
N GLU A 212 1.83 0.99 3.50
CA GLU A 212 0.55 0.26 3.45
C GLU A 212 -0.59 1.07 4.06
N GLN A 213 -0.36 1.70 5.21
CA GLN A 213 -1.35 2.55 5.85
C GLN A 213 -1.71 3.74 4.96
N ALA A 214 -0.73 4.41 4.36
CA ALA A 214 -0.94 5.49 3.41
C ALA A 214 -1.72 5.03 2.17
N ARG A 215 -1.41 3.85 1.61
CA ARG A 215 -2.17 3.25 0.50
C ARG A 215 -3.63 2.98 0.87
N ARG A 216 -3.89 2.44 2.07
CA ARG A 216 -5.26 2.21 2.57
C ARG A 216 -6.01 3.54 2.74
N GLN A 217 -5.36 4.57 3.26
CA GLN A 217 -5.96 5.90 3.39
C GLN A 217 -6.28 6.54 2.04
N LEU A 218 -5.37 6.43 1.06
CA LEU A 218 -5.61 6.90 -0.30
C LEU A 218 -6.79 6.17 -0.95
N GLN A 219 -6.84 4.84 -0.87
CA GLN A 219 -7.98 4.07 -1.38
C GLN A 219 -9.31 4.45 -0.71
N ALA A 220 -9.31 4.70 0.59
CA ALA A 220 -10.51 5.16 1.30
C ALA A 220 -10.95 6.55 0.80
N ARG A 221 -10.00 7.48 0.62
CA ARG A 221 -10.26 8.83 0.09
C ARG A 221 -10.71 8.82 -1.36
N ASP A 222 -10.16 7.96 -2.20
CA ASP A 222 -10.60 7.80 -3.58
C ASP A 222 -12.05 7.31 -3.67
N ARG A 223 -12.44 6.36 -2.81
CA ARG A 223 -13.83 5.92 -2.70
C ARG A 223 -14.75 7.05 -2.25
N GLU A 224 -14.34 7.83 -1.25
CA GLU A 224 -15.09 8.99 -0.77
C GLU A 224 -15.25 10.06 -1.86
N LEU A 225 -14.19 10.36 -2.61
CA LEU A 225 -14.21 11.26 -3.75
C LEU A 225 -15.14 10.77 -4.87
N GLN A 226 -15.14 9.47 -5.18
CA GLN A 226 -16.07 8.89 -6.14
C GLN A 226 -17.53 9.04 -5.69
N GLN A 227 -17.83 8.75 -4.42
CA GLN A 227 -19.16 8.94 -3.86
C GLN A 227 -19.60 10.41 -3.90
N ASN A 228 -18.71 11.33 -3.54
CA ASN A 228 -18.98 12.76 -3.60
C ASN A 228 -19.21 13.24 -5.04
N ARG A 229 -18.44 12.74 -6.02
CA ARG A 229 -18.68 13.03 -7.45
C ARG A 229 -20.04 12.52 -7.92
N GLN A 230 -20.45 11.32 -7.52
CA GLN A 230 -21.78 10.79 -7.86
C GLN A 230 -22.91 11.62 -7.23
N ARG A 231 -22.76 12.02 -5.96
CA ARG A 231 -23.73 12.93 -5.31
C ARG A 231 -23.82 14.26 -6.04
N LEU A 232 -22.69 14.86 -6.40
CA LEU A 232 -22.64 16.11 -7.17
C LEU A 232 -23.31 15.96 -8.54
N MET A 233 -23.04 14.88 -9.29
CA MET A 233 -23.73 14.66 -10.57
C MET A 233 -25.25 14.51 -10.39
N THR A 234 -25.69 13.81 -9.35
CA THR A 234 -27.12 13.64 -9.05
C THR A 234 -27.77 14.99 -8.74
N GLN A 235 -27.15 15.79 -7.87
CA GLN A 235 -27.61 17.14 -7.53
C GLN A 235 -27.62 18.07 -8.75
N GLN A 236 -26.59 18.02 -9.61
CA GLN A 236 -26.56 18.79 -10.85
C GLN A 236 -27.69 18.38 -11.81
N GLY A 237 -27.99 17.09 -11.90
CA GLY A 237 -29.12 16.58 -12.69
C GLY A 237 -30.47 17.04 -12.15
N GLU A 238 -30.66 17.03 -10.82
CA GLU A 238 -31.86 17.54 -10.17
C GLU A 238 -32.03 19.06 -10.37
N LEU A 239 -30.96 19.83 -10.20
CA LEU A 239 -30.96 21.28 -10.44
C LEU A 239 -31.31 21.61 -11.89
N ALA A 240 -30.71 20.90 -12.86
CA ALA A 240 -31.03 21.10 -14.27
C ALA A 240 -32.52 20.79 -14.59
N ARG A 241 -33.10 19.77 -13.94
CA ARG A 241 -34.54 19.48 -14.05
C ARG A 241 -35.38 20.59 -13.45
N GLN A 242 -35.05 21.06 -12.24
CA GLN A 242 -35.75 22.16 -11.58
C GLN A 242 -35.66 23.46 -12.38
N GLU A 243 -34.51 23.77 -13.00
CA GLU A 243 -34.37 24.93 -13.87
C GLU A 243 -35.25 24.81 -15.11
N LYS A 244 -35.33 23.62 -15.71
CA LYS A 244 -36.22 23.38 -16.85
C LYS A 244 -37.70 23.51 -16.47
N GLU A 245 -38.11 22.97 -15.33
CA GLU A 245 -39.48 23.11 -14.80
C GLU A 245 -39.80 24.58 -14.50
N ARG A 246 -38.91 25.31 -13.84
CA ARG A 246 -39.09 26.76 -13.60
C ARG A 246 -39.19 27.56 -14.89
N ALA A 247 -38.38 27.24 -15.91
CA ALA A 247 -38.46 27.89 -17.21
C ALA A 247 -39.80 27.63 -17.91
N GLN A 248 -40.30 26.39 -17.84
CA GLN A 248 -41.62 26.02 -18.37
C GLN A 248 -42.74 26.76 -17.64
N GLN A 249 -42.71 26.77 -16.31
CA GLN A 249 -43.68 27.51 -15.49
C GLN A 249 -43.65 29.01 -15.78
N ALA A 250 -42.47 29.61 -15.92
CA ALA A 250 -42.35 31.02 -16.26
C ALA A 250 -42.96 31.33 -17.64
N GLN A 251 -42.75 30.45 -18.63
CA GLN A 251 -43.32 30.61 -19.96
C GLN A 251 -44.86 30.46 -19.95
N GLU A 252 -45.38 29.52 -19.16
CA GLU A 252 -46.82 29.33 -18.99
C GLU A 252 -47.47 30.50 -18.26
N LEU A 253 -46.85 31.00 -17.20
CA LEU A 253 -47.29 32.19 -16.48
C LEU A 253 -47.31 33.42 -17.40
N GLN A 254 -46.28 33.57 -18.26
CA GLN A 254 -46.25 34.65 -19.24
C GLN A 254 -47.38 34.53 -20.28
N ARG A 255 -47.71 33.32 -20.74
CA ARG A 255 -48.87 33.09 -21.61
C ARG A 255 -50.17 33.46 -20.91
N GLN A 256 -50.35 33.04 -19.65
CA GLN A 256 -51.53 33.39 -18.86
C GLN A 256 -51.65 34.91 -18.64
N GLN A 257 -50.54 35.61 -18.41
CA GLN A 257 -50.53 37.07 -18.29
C GLN A 257 -50.95 37.76 -19.58
N LEU A 258 -50.49 37.28 -20.74
CA LEU A 258 -50.92 37.81 -22.04
C LEU A 258 -52.41 37.57 -22.27
N GLU A 259 -52.91 36.36 -21.99
CA GLU A 259 -54.33 36.03 -22.13
C GLU A 259 -55.20 36.85 -21.17
N LEU A 260 -54.75 37.05 -19.93
CA LEU A 260 -55.43 37.92 -18.97
C LEU A 260 -55.46 39.37 -19.45
N ALA A 261 -54.35 39.91 -19.96
CA ALA A 261 -54.30 41.26 -20.50
C ALA A 261 -55.23 41.43 -21.72
N GLU A 262 -55.30 40.44 -22.61
CA GLU A 262 -56.25 40.44 -23.74
C GLU A 262 -57.70 40.40 -23.26
N ARG A 263 -58.00 39.59 -22.24
CA ARG A 263 -59.34 39.52 -21.63
C ARG A 263 -59.72 40.81 -20.93
N GLU A 264 -58.80 41.43 -20.19
CA GLU A 264 -59.02 42.74 -19.55
C GLU A 264 -59.30 43.82 -20.61
N ALA A 265 -58.51 43.87 -21.69
CA ALA A 265 -58.76 44.80 -22.79
C ALA A 265 -60.12 44.56 -23.49
N LEU A 266 -60.53 43.30 -23.65
CA LEU A 266 -61.85 42.95 -24.19
C LEU A 266 -62.96 43.38 -23.23
N LEU A 267 -62.81 43.14 -21.93
CA LEU A 267 -63.77 43.56 -20.91
C LEU A 267 -63.92 45.08 -20.87
N ASP A 268 -62.81 45.82 -20.94
CA ASP A 268 -62.84 47.29 -21.02
C ASP A 268 -63.57 47.76 -22.29
N SER A 269 -63.29 47.13 -23.44
CA SER A 269 -63.97 47.44 -24.70
C SER A 269 -65.48 47.16 -24.62
N LEU A 270 -65.88 46.01 -24.09
CA LEU A 270 -67.28 45.65 -23.89
C LEU A 270 -67.97 46.60 -22.89
N THR A 271 -67.27 47.00 -21.83
CA THR A 271 -67.78 47.96 -20.86
C THR A 271 -68.00 49.33 -21.50
N GLN A 272 -67.06 49.81 -22.32
CA GLN A 272 -67.24 51.05 -23.09
C GLN A 272 -68.42 50.95 -24.07
N GLN A 273 -68.57 49.81 -24.77
CA GLN A 273 -69.73 49.56 -25.65
C GLN A 273 -71.05 49.59 -24.87
N GLN A 274 -71.10 48.96 -23.69
CA GLN A 274 -72.28 49.00 -22.84
C GLN A 274 -72.62 50.42 -22.38
N MET A 275 -71.63 51.22 -21.96
CA MET A 275 -71.86 52.61 -21.59
C MET A 275 -72.40 53.42 -22.77
N ALA A 276 -71.81 53.26 -23.97
CA ALA A 276 -72.28 53.93 -25.18
C ALA A 276 -73.72 53.55 -25.55
N LEU A 277 -74.04 52.24 -25.50
CA LEU A 277 -75.40 51.74 -25.72
C LEU A 277 -76.38 52.24 -24.66
N GLN A 278 -75.96 52.34 -23.39
CA GLN A 278 -76.79 52.90 -22.33
C GLN A 278 -77.06 54.40 -22.54
N GLU A 279 -76.06 55.18 -22.95
CA GLU A 279 -76.26 56.58 -23.32
C GLU A 279 -77.20 56.72 -24.52
N GLU A 280 -77.06 55.85 -25.52
CA GLU A 280 -77.94 55.80 -26.69
C GLU A 280 -79.37 55.41 -26.30
N LEU A 281 -79.56 54.42 -25.42
CA LEU A 281 -80.86 54.05 -24.87
C LEU A 281 -81.45 55.15 -23.98
N GLN A 282 -80.64 55.89 -23.23
CA GLN A 282 -81.13 57.06 -22.48
C GLN A 282 -81.55 58.20 -23.40
N ARG A 283 -80.80 58.45 -24.49
CA ARG A 283 -81.21 59.40 -25.53
C ARG A 283 -82.49 58.96 -26.22
N ILE A 284 -82.56 57.71 -26.68
CA ILE A 284 -83.77 57.12 -27.27
C ILE A 284 -84.91 57.16 -26.25
N GLY A 285 -84.67 56.92 -24.97
CA GLY A 285 -85.67 56.99 -23.90
C GLY A 285 -86.18 58.41 -23.66
N GLN A 286 -85.31 59.42 -23.69
CA GLN A 286 -85.69 60.83 -23.63
C GLN A 286 -86.45 61.26 -24.90
N ASP A 287 -85.98 60.83 -26.08
CA ASP A 287 -86.65 61.06 -27.37
C ASP A 287 -88.01 60.35 -27.42
N PHE A 288 -88.13 59.13 -26.86
CA PHE A 288 -89.39 58.42 -26.71
C PHE A 288 -90.28 59.05 -25.66
N GLN A 289 -89.76 59.63 -24.56
CA GLN A 289 -90.57 60.39 -23.62
C GLN A 289 -91.14 61.65 -24.27
N LEU A 290 -90.38 62.32 -25.14
CA LEU A 290 -90.84 63.45 -25.96
C LEU A 290 -91.86 63.01 -27.04
N LEU A 291 -91.74 61.80 -27.59
CA LEU A 291 -92.71 61.23 -28.55
C LEU A 291 -93.95 60.65 -27.86
N ARG A 292 -93.84 60.16 -26.62
CA ARG A 292 -94.90 59.53 -25.82
C ARG A 292 -95.94 60.55 -25.32
N GLU A 293 -95.69 61.84 -25.45
CA GLU A 293 -96.70 62.89 -25.34
C GLU A 293 -97.72 62.88 -26.51
N ARG A 294 -97.53 62.06 -27.55
CA ARG A 294 -98.52 61.81 -28.61
C ARG A 294 -99.06 60.38 -28.55
N ARG A 295 -100.29 60.21 -28.06
CA ARG A 295 -101.00 58.92 -27.99
C ARG A 295 -101.20 58.34 -29.40
N LEU A 296 -100.98 57.05 -29.59
CA LEU A 296 -101.29 56.36 -30.86
C LEU A 296 -102.81 56.16 -30.97
N ALA A 297 -103.41 56.60 -32.07
CA ALA A 297 -104.87 56.68 -32.22
C ALA A 297 -105.41 55.69 -33.26
N LEU A 298 -104.74 55.54 -34.40
CA LEU A 298 -105.08 54.52 -35.40
C LEU A 298 -103.85 53.66 -35.70
N LEU A 299 -104.03 52.35 -35.79
CA LEU A 299 -103.02 51.41 -36.26
C LEU A 299 -103.06 51.30 -37.78
N GLN A 300 -101.97 50.84 -38.39
CA GLN A 300 -101.88 50.48 -39.80
C GLN A 300 -102.80 49.30 -40.10
N GLN A 301 -103.46 49.33 -41.27
CA GLN A 301 -104.47 48.35 -41.67
C GLN A 301 -105.70 48.27 -40.75
N GLN A 302 -105.90 49.23 -39.86
CA GLN A 302 -107.12 49.30 -39.07
C GLN A 302 -108.30 49.65 -39.99
N VAL A 303 -109.38 48.88 -39.88
CA VAL A 303 -110.62 49.13 -40.62
C VAL A 303 -111.32 50.35 -40.00
N LEU A 304 -111.57 51.37 -40.81
CA LEU A 304 -112.27 52.59 -40.45
C LEU A 304 -113.77 52.46 -40.71
N THR A 305 -114.14 51.79 -41.81
CA THR A 305 -115.53 51.42 -42.09
C THR A 305 -115.57 50.15 -42.95
N SER A 306 -116.70 49.45 -42.90
CA SER A 306 -117.00 48.27 -43.71
C SER A 306 -118.46 48.36 -44.15
N ALA A 307 -118.73 48.31 -45.45
CA ALA A 307 -120.06 48.38 -46.02
C ALA A 307 -120.30 47.23 -46.99
N ARG A 308 -121.49 46.62 -46.92
CA ARG A 308 -122.01 45.70 -47.95
C ARG A 308 -122.73 46.52 -49.01
N VAL A 309 -122.31 46.38 -50.25
CA VAL A 309 -122.70 47.25 -51.35
C VAL A 309 -123.13 46.41 -52.55
N ARG A 310 -124.32 46.67 -53.07
CA ARG A 310 -124.78 46.19 -54.37
C ARG A 310 -125.40 47.36 -55.12
N VAL A 311 -124.86 47.68 -56.29
CA VAL A 311 -125.36 48.82 -57.08
C VAL A 311 -126.03 48.29 -58.34
N LEU A 312 -127.36 48.34 -58.39
CA LEU A 312 -128.14 47.87 -59.54
C LEU A 312 -128.19 48.87 -60.69
N ASP A 313 -128.00 50.16 -60.39
CA ASP A 313 -127.98 51.26 -61.35
C ASP A 313 -126.57 51.89 -61.36
N PRO A 314 -125.77 51.72 -62.43
CA PRO A 314 -124.42 52.27 -62.51
C PRO A 314 -124.32 53.78 -62.29
N THR A 315 -125.42 54.53 -62.46
CA THR A 315 -125.43 55.98 -62.19
C THR A 315 -125.38 56.33 -60.70
N GLN A 316 -125.65 55.38 -59.81
CA GLN A 316 -125.67 55.57 -58.35
C GLN A 316 -124.34 55.19 -57.69
N VAL A 317 -123.37 54.64 -58.43
CA VAL A 317 -122.11 54.13 -57.85
C VAL A 317 -121.34 55.25 -57.14
N ASP A 318 -121.24 56.43 -57.74
CA ASP A 318 -120.51 57.56 -57.16
C ASP A 318 -121.11 58.03 -55.83
N GLU A 319 -122.44 57.99 -55.71
CA GLU A 319 -123.14 58.35 -54.47
C GLU A 319 -122.83 57.34 -53.35
N VAL A 320 -122.84 56.04 -53.68
CA VAL A 320 -122.52 54.98 -52.72
C VAL A 320 -121.06 55.04 -52.27
N VAL A 321 -120.13 55.26 -53.20
CA VAL A 321 -118.71 55.44 -52.87
C VAL A 321 -118.50 56.66 -51.97
N LEU A 322 -119.23 57.76 -52.23
CA LEU A 322 -119.18 58.95 -51.40
C LEU A 322 -119.67 58.68 -49.96
N GLN A 323 -120.75 57.91 -49.79
CA GLN A 323 -121.26 57.55 -48.46
C GLN A 323 -120.25 56.74 -47.64
N ILE A 324 -119.57 55.77 -48.27
CA ILE A 324 -118.52 54.96 -47.62
C ILE A 324 -117.35 55.84 -47.19
N LEU A 325 -116.93 56.77 -48.05
CA LEU A 325 -115.86 57.72 -47.75
C LEU A 325 -116.24 58.67 -46.60
N GLN A 326 -117.47 59.16 -46.58
CA GLN A 326 -117.98 60.03 -45.51
C GLN A 326 -117.98 59.31 -44.17
N GLU A 327 -118.47 58.07 -44.13
CA GLU A 327 -118.50 57.28 -42.91
C GLU A 327 -117.08 56.94 -42.41
N ALA A 328 -116.18 56.53 -43.32
CA ALA A 328 -114.78 56.29 -42.97
C ALA A 328 -114.08 57.56 -42.45
N ASN A 329 -114.38 58.71 -43.06
CA ASN A 329 -113.85 60.01 -42.64
C ASN A 329 -114.37 60.41 -41.25
N ARG A 330 -115.65 60.15 -40.96
CA ARG A 330 -116.25 60.37 -39.64
C ARG A 330 -115.55 59.54 -38.57
N VAL A 331 -115.36 58.24 -38.79
CA VAL A 331 -114.68 57.35 -37.84
C VAL A 331 -113.22 57.79 -37.63
N ALA A 332 -112.49 58.11 -38.70
CA ALA A 332 -111.12 58.63 -38.58
C ALA A 332 -111.07 59.91 -37.71
N THR A 333 -111.99 60.84 -37.94
CA THR A 333 -112.07 62.10 -37.19
C THR A 333 -112.37 61.86 -35.71
N GLN A 334 -113.32 60.98 -35.39
CA GLN A 334 -113.68 60.67 -34.01
C GLN A 334 -112.53 60.03 -33.22
N VAL A 335 -111.77 59.13 -33.86
CA VAL A 335 -110.65 58.44 -33.21
C VAL A 335 -109.45 59.36 -33.01
N LEU A 336 -109.13 60.22 -33.98
CA LEU A 336 -107.95 61.09 -33.92
C LEU A 336 -108.19 62.40 -33.17
N ARG A 337 -109.41 62.94 -33.24
CA ARG A 337 -109.78 64.27 -32.73
C ARG A 337 -111.18 64.20 -32.08
N PRO A 338 -111.36 63.45 -30.97
CA PRO A 338 -112.66 63.30 -30.32
C PRO A 338 -113.23 64.66 -29.90
N GLY A 339 -114.49 64.91 -30.22
CA GLY A 339 -115.20 66.17 -29.90
C GLY A 339 -115.02 67.30 -30.91
N THR A 340 -114.32 67.09 -32.03
CA THR A 340 -114.34 68.06 -33.15
C THR A 340 -115.58 67.88 -34.01
N PRO A 341 -116.28 68.98 -34.39
CA PRO A 341 -117.41 68.91 -35.33
C PRO A 341 -116.93 68.51 -36.73
N GLU A 342 -117.78 67.84 -37.50
CA GLU A 342 -117.48 67.52 -38.91
C GLU A 342 -117.27 68.82 -39.70
N THR A 343 -116.05 69.03 -40.19
CA THR A 343 -115.68 70.14 -41.05
C THR A 343 -115.68 69.71 -42.52
N ASP A 344 -115.79 70.66 -43.46
CA ASP A 344 -115.67 70.40 -44.90
C ASP A 344 -114.30 69.80 -45.31
N GLU A 345 -113.27 69.94 -44.47
CA GLU A 345 -111.97 69.31 -44.70
C GLU A 345 -111.99 67.84 -44.26
N ALA A 346 -111.88 66.93 -45.24
CA ALA A 346 -111.78 65.50 -44.98
C ALA A 346 -110.46 65.14 -44.26
N THR A 347 -110.58 64.56 -43.07
CA THR A 347 -109.50 63.92 -42.31
C THR A 347 -108.92 62.74 -43.09
N LEU A 348 -109.76 61.94 -43.75
CA LEU A 348 -109.36 60.80 -44.56
C LEU A 348 -109.14 61.22 -46.03
N ARG A 349 -107.99 60.84 -46.58
CA ARG A 349 -107.69 60.93 -48.01
C ARG A 349 -107.36 59.55 -48.58
N ILE A 350 -108.03 59.23 -49.68
CA ILE A 350 -107.78 58.05 -50.50
C ILE A 350 -107.33 58.53 -51.88
N ASP A 351 -106.44 57.79 -52.53
CA ASP A 351 -105.94 58.15 -53.86
C ASP A 351 -107.09 58.18 -54.88
N SER A 352 -107.13 59.20 -55.73
CA SER A 352 -108.21 59.33 -56.73
C SER A 352 -108.25 58.16 -57.72
N GLN A 353 -107.13 57.48 -57.95
CA GLN A 353 -107.08 56.25 -58.75
C GLN A 353 -107.76 55.08 -58.03
N GLU A 354 -107.60 54.94 -56.70
CA GLU A 354 -108.29 53.91 -55.93
C GLU A 354 -109.81 54.13 -55.91
N VAL A 355 -110.24 55.40 -55.81
CA VAL A 355 -111.67 55.77 -55.94
C VAL A 355 -112.22 55.37 -57.31
N ARG A 356 -111.50 55.71 -58.41
CA ARG A 356 -111.91 55.30 -59.77
C ARG A 356 -112.00 53.78 -59.92
N ASN A 357 -111.00 53.06 -59.43
CA ASN A 357 -110.99 51.60 -59.49
C ASN A 357 -112.17 50.99 -58.70
N LEU A 358 -112.56 51.59 -57.57
CA LEU A 358 -113.74 51.16 -56.82
C LEU A 358 -115.03 51.43 -57.60
N THR A 359 -115.20 52.63 -58.16
CA THR A 359 -116.37 52.97 -58.98
C THR A 359 -116.52 52.02 -60.17
N GLU A 360 -115.43 51.71 -60.87
CA GLU A 360 -115.46 50.76 -61.99
C GLU A 360 -115.86 49.34 -61.56
N ARG A 361 -115.39 48.87 -60.39
CA ARG A 361 -115.72 47.54 -59.88
C ARG A 361 -117.16 47.42 -59.39
N LEU A 362 -117.71 48.44 -58.76
CA LEU A 362 -119.09 48.42 -58.25
C LEU A 362 -120.16 48.60 -59.35
N ALA A 363 -119.76 48.93 -60.58
CA ALA A 363 -120.67 49.18 -61.70
C ALA A 363 -121.16 47.91 -62.42
N ASP A 364 -120.62 46.73 -62.07
CA ASP A 364 -120.97 45.45 -62.71
C ASP A 364 -122.29 44.83 -62.21
N GLY A 365 -122.87 45.36 -61.12
CA GLY A 365 -124.13 44.89 -60.54
C GLY A 365 -124.00 43.78 -59.49
N GLU A 366 -122.78 43.31 -59.25
CA GLU A 366 -122.46 42.29 -58.24
C GLU A 366 -122.45 42.89 -56.83
N GLU A 367 -122.55 42.02 -55.83
CA GLU A 367 -122.49 42.43 -54.42
C GLU A 367 -121.05 42.36 -53.91
N TYR A 368 -120.60 43.43 -53.25
CA TYR A 368 -119.25 43.58 -52.73
C TYR A 368 -119.25 44.01 -51.27
N VAL A 369 -118.18 43.65 -50.56
CA VAL A 369 -117.81 44.18 -49.27
C VAL A 369 -116.68 45.18 -49.47
N VAL A 370 -116.97 46.44 -49.20
CA VAL A 370 -116.00 47.53 -49.32
C VAL A 370 -115.56 47.96 -47.94
N ARG A 371 -114.26 47.85 -47.68
CA ARG A 371 -113.62 48.29 -46.44
C ARG A 371 -112.69 49.45 -46.71
N VAL A 372 -112.67 50.40 -45.80
CA VAL A 372 -111.66 51.46 -45.81
C VAL A 372 -110.66 51.19 -44.70
N ARG A 373 -109.37 51.07 -45.05
CA ARG A 373 -108.31 50.79 -44.08
C ARG A 373 -107.29 51.92 -44.04
N SER A 374 -106.69 52.13 -42.89
CA SER A 374 -105.57 53.07 -42.71
C SER A 374 -104.29 52.55 -43.37
N SER A 375 -103.52 53.43 -44.02
CA SER A 375 -102.28 53.03 -44.70
C SER A 375 -101.06 52.93 -43.78
N ARG A 376 -101.11 53.56 -42.60
CA ARG A 376 -100.05 53.57 -41.58
C ARG A 376 -100.63 53.78 -40.18
N ASN A 377 -99.75 53.75 -39.18
CA ASN A 377 -100.09 54.21 -37.84
C ASN A 377 -100.26 55.75 -37.83
N TYR A 378 -101.24 56.25 -37.07
CA TYR A 378 -101.50 57.67 -36.87
C TYR A 378 -101.57 58.00 -35.37
N LEU A 379 -101.03 59.17 -35.03
CA LEU A 379 -101.05 59.72 -33.69
C LEU A 379 -102.29 60.60 -33.46
N LEU A 380 -102.77 60.64 -32.23
CA LEU A 380 -103.87 61.50 -31.78
C LEU A 380 -103.56 62.97 -32.13
N GLY A 381 -104.53 63.65 -32.73
CA GLY A 381 -104.40 65.03 -33.20
C GLY A 381 -103.86 65.18 -34.63
N GLU A 382 -103.41 64.11 -35.30
CA GLU A 382 -103.10 64.20 -36.73
C GLU A 382 -104.35 64.58 -37.53
N VAL A 383 -104.17 65.51 -38.47
CA VAL A 383 -105.26 66.10 -39.26
C VAL A 383 -105.50 65.36 -40.58
N LEU A 384 -104.56 64.49 -40.99
CA LEU A 384 -104.60 63.82 -42.29
C LEU A 384 -104.26 62.34 -42.18
N VAL A 385 -105.27 61.50 -42.42
CA VAL A 385 -105.20 60.06 -42.58
C VAL A 385 -105.16 59.72 -44.04
N ARG A 386 -104.29 58.79 -44.41
CA ARG A 386 -104.32 58.12 -45.71
C ARG A 386 -104.94 56.76 -45.50
N GLY A 387 -105.90 56.45 -46.35
CA GLY A 387 -106.50 55.13 -46.41
C GLY A 387 -106.55 54.61 -47.82
N PHE A 388 -106.94 53.35 -47.92
CA PHE A 388 -107.15 52.64 -49.17
C PHE A 388 -108.39 51.76 -49.05
N PHE A 389 -108.95 51.36 -50.20
CA PHE A 389 -110.06 50.44 -50.26
C PHE A 389 -109.58 48.99 -50.32
N GLU A 390 -110.20 48.14 -49.52
CA GLU A 390 -110.17 46.69 -49.68
C GLU A 390 -111.55 46.25 -50.15
N VAL A 391 -111.62 45.67 -51.34
CA VAL A 391 -112.87 45.33 -52.04
C VAL A 391 -112.89 43.84 -52.29
N LEU A 392 -113.82 43.15 -51.63
CA LEU A 392 -114.00 41.71 -51.68
C LEU A 392 -115.39 41.41 -52.25
N PRO A 393 -115.57 40.38 -53.11
CA PRO A 393 -116.90 39.95 -53.50
C PRO A 393 -117.69 39.49 -52.25
N ASN A 394 -119.01 39.74 -52.23
CA ASN A 394 -119.89 39.20 -51.21
C ASN A 394 -120.40 37.81 -51.59
N GLU A 395 -119.49 36.84 -51.55
CA GLU A 395 -119.80 35.44 -51.86
C GLU A 395 -119.99 34.61 -50.59
N VAL A 396 -120.64 33.46 -50.77
CA VAL A 396 -120.72 32.42 -49.74
C VAL A 396 -119.32 31.86 -49.55
N VAL A 397 -118.76 32.05 -48.36
CA VAL A 397 -117.42 31.55 -47.99
C VAL A 397 -117.47 30.25 -47.23
N PHE A 398 -118.58 29.98 -46.53
CA PHE A 398 -118.83 28.69 -45.90
C PHE A 398 -120.29 28.29 -46.05
N GLU A 399 -120.56 27.05 -46.47
CA GLU A 399 -121.88 26.43 -46.41
C GLU A 399 -122.21 25.98 -44.97
N ALA A 400 -123.50 25.75 -44.69
CA ALA A 400 -123.91 25.21 -43.40
C ALA A 400 -123.30 23.81 -43.20
N ASP A 401 -122.76 23.56 -42.02
CA ASP A 401 -121.99 22.36 -41.63
C ASP A 401 -120.66 22.15 -42.39
N GLU A 402 -120.17 23.14 -43.14
CA GLU A 402 -118.86 23.06 -43.76
C GLU A 402 -117.72 23.13 -42.72
N VAL A 403 -116.72 22.27 -42.87
CA VAL A 403 -115.55 22.21 -41.98
C VAL A 403 -114.61 23.37 -42.28
N VAL A 404 -114.54 24.33 -41.35
CA VAL A 404 -113.64 25.50 -41.42
C VAL A 404 -112.22 25.10 -41.03
N ALA A 405 -112.07 24.32 -39.96
CA ALA A 405 -110.80 23.77 -39.54
C ALA A 405 -111.00 22.42 -38.84
N GLU A 406 -109.97 21.59 -38.88
CA GLU A 406 -109.97 20.26 -38.27
C GLU A 406 -108.63 19.97 -37.61
N VAL A 407 -108.66 19.28 -36.48
CA VAL A 407 -107.48 18.74 -35.83
C VAL A 407 -107.76 17.32 -35.34
N THR A 408 -106.74 16.47 -35.39
CA THR A 408 -106.81 15.14 -34.78
C THR A 408 -106.03 15.17 -33.47
N VAL A 409 -106.68 14.72 -32.40
CA VAL A 409 -106.17 14.78 -31.04
C VAL A 409 -106.22 13.39 -30.44
N ASP A 410 -105.08 12.95 -29.90
CA ASP A 410 -105.03 11.78 -29.06
C ASP A 410 -105.47 12.18 -27.65
N LEU A 411 -106.55 11.58 -27.15
CA LEU A 411 -107.10 11.91 -25.83
C LEU A 411 -106.34 11.27 -24.68
N ASP A 412 -105.37 10.39 -24.98
CA ASP A 412 -104.44 9.84 -23.99
C ASP A 412 -103.31 10.85 -23.64
N ASP A 413 -103.22 11.98 -24.37
CA ASP A 413 -102.32 13.10 -24.07
C ASP A 413 -102.80 13.91 -22.83
N ASN A 414 -101.92 14.73 -22.25
CA ASN A 414 -102.25 15.55 -21.07
C ASN A 414 -103.36 16.58 -21.36
N LEU A 415 -104.19 16.92 -20.36
CA LEU A 415 -105.28 17.91 -20.47
C LEU A 415 -104.81 19.25 -21.05
N ASP A 416 -103.63 19.73 -20.63
CA ASP A 416 -103.06 20.98 -21.16
C ASP A 416 -102.73 20.86 -22.65
N GLU A 417 -102.31 19.68 -23.11
CA GLU A 417 -101.98 19.42 -24.52
C GLU A 417 -103.24 19.30 -25.38
N VAL A 418 -104.25 18.57 -24.91
CA VAL A 418 -105.58 18.49 -25.55
C VAL A 418 -106.21 19.89 -25.62
N GLY A 419 -106.21 20.62 -24.51
CA GLY A 419 -106.71 22.00 -24.44
C GLY A 419 -105.97 22.95 -25.38
N ASN A 420 -104.64 22.85 -25.46
CA ASN A 420 -103.84 23.64 -26.41
C ASN A 420 -104.17 23.29 -27.87
N ARG A 421 -104.35 22.00 -28.20
CA ARG A 421 -104.74 21.59 -29.57
C ARG A 421 -106.11 22.11 -29.96
N VAL A 422 -107.08 22.10 -29.04
CA VAL A 422 -108.41 22.72 -29.26
C VAL A 422 -108.29 24.23 -29.38
N TYR A 423 -107.48 24.89 -28.55
CA TYR A 423 -107.23 26.33 -28.69
C TYR A 423 -106.65 26.69 -30.06
N TRP A 424 -105.64 25.94 -30.52
CA TRP A 424 -105.06 26.14 -31.85
C TRP A 424 -106.02 25.82 -32.99
N LEU A 425 -106.94 24.85 -32.83
CA LEU A 425 -108.03 24.63 -33.77
C LEU A 425 -108.90 25.88 -33.91
N LEU A 426 -109.27 26.51 -32.78
CA LEU A 426 -110.10 27.71 -32.79
C LEU A 426 -109.38 28.90 -33.44
N GLU A 427 -108.10 29.10 -33.13
CA GLU A 427 -107.28 30.13 -33.80
C GLU A 427 -107.10 29.83 -35.29
N ALA A 428 -106.92 28.56 -35.67
CA ALA A 428 -106.86 28.15 -37.07
C ALA A 428 -108.19 28.42 -37.80
N ALA A 429 -109.34 28.14 -37.16
CA ALA A 429 -110.66 28.43 -37.70
C ALA A 429 -110.90 29.94 -37.84
N ARG A 430 -110.48 30.74 -36.85
CA ARG A 430 -110.52 32.21 -36.91
C ARG A 430 -109.65 32.75 -38.03
N PHE A 431 -108.40 32.32 -38.09
CA PHE A 431 -107.48 32.70 -39.16
C PHE A 431 -108.03 32.31 -40.53
N GLN A 432 -108.65 31.13 -40.64
CA GLN A 432 -109.27 30.68 -41.86
C GLN A 432 -110.45 31.58 -42.25
N GLY A 433 -111.34 31.93 -41.31
CA GLY A 433 -112.40 32.91 -41.55
C GLY A 433 -111.88 34.28 -41.96
N GLU A 434 -110.80 34.76 -41.34
CA GLU A 434 -110.13 36.02 -41.71
C GLU A 434 -109.52 35.95 -43.12
N ARG A 435 -108.94 34.81 -43.49
CA ARG A 435 -108.35 34.59 -44.82
C ARG A 435 -109.40 34.59 -45.92
N GLU A 436 -110.57 33.99 -45.67
CA GLU A 436 -111.73 34.09 -46.56
C GLU A 436 -112.41 35.47 -46.50
N GLY A 437 -111.84 36.40 -45.75
CA GLY A 437 -112.20 37.81 -45.77
C GLY A 437 -113.18 38.23 -44.70
N ILE A 438 -113.58 37.39 -43.75
CA ILE A 438 -114.48 37.75 -42.64
C ILE A 438 -113.73 38.62 -41.62
N LEU A 439 -114.39 39.62 -41.02
CA LEU A 439 -113.73 40.43 -40.00
C LEU A 439 -113.47 39.63 -38.71
N PRO A 440 -112.32 39.80 -38.04
CA PRO A 440 -112.02 39.08 -36.79
C PRO A 440 -113.12 39.24 -35.73
N ALA A 441 -113.68 40.44 -35.62
CA ALA A 441 -114.77 40.76 -34.68
C ALA A 441 -116.11 40.09 -35.01
N GLN A 442 -116.26 39.58 -36.24
CA GLN A 442 -117.46 38.90 -36.71
C GLN A 442 -117.35 37.38 -36.64
N ILE A 443 -116.20 36.84 -36.24
CA ILE A 443 -116.02 35.40 -36.04
C ILE A 443 -116.34 35.08 -34.59
N GLN A 444 -117.40 34.30 -34.37
CA GLN A 444 -117.92 33.97 -33.05
C GLN A 444 -117.94 32.46 -32.85
N ILE A 445 -117.57 32.01 -31.67
CA ILE A 445 -117.61 30.59 -31.30
C ILE A 445 -118.92 30.36 -30.56
N VAL A 446 -119.74 29.48 -31.09
CA VAL A 446 -121.00 29.04 -30.48
C VAL A 446 -120.66 28.26 -29.22
N GLY A 447 -121.22 28.65 -28.08
CA GLY A 447 -120.86 28.04 -26.78
C GLY A 447 -119.43 28.39 -26.32
N GLY A 448 -118.83 29.46 -26.86
CA GLY A 448 -117.44 29.85 -26.57
C GLY A 448 -117.22 30.59 -25.25
N ARG A 449 -118.19 30.59 -24.32
CA ARG A 449 -117.98 31.20 -23.00
C ARG A 449 -117.00 30.34 -22.19
N PRO A 450 -116.19 30.93 -21.29
CA PRO A 450 -115.17 30.18 -20.54
C PRO A 450 -115.72 28.94 -19.80
N GLN A 451 -116.95 29.02 -19.27
CA GLN A 451 -117.60 27.92 -18.56
C GLN A 451 -118.02 26.77 -19.51
N GLU A 452 -118.64 27.11 -20.65
CA GLU A 452 -119.07 26.14 -21.67
C GLU A 452 -117.87 25.43 -22.30
N PHE A 453 -116.80 26.18 -22.57
CA PHE A 453 -115.56 25.65 -23.11
C PHE A 453 -114.84 24.71 -22.12
N GLN A 454 -114.84 25.04 -20.82
CA GLN A 454 -114.28 24.16 -19.80
C GLN A 454 -115.06 22.84 -19.71
N ALA A 455 -116.39 22.90 -19.66
CA ALA A 455 -117.24 21.70 -19.62
C ALA A 455 -117.04 20.82 -20.86
N PHE A 456 -116.83 21.43 -22.03
CA PHE A 456 -116.50 20.71 -23.25
C PHE A 456 -115.16 19.95 -23.16
N LEU A 457 -114.10 20.58 -22.64
CA LEU A 457 -112.82 19.91 -22.45
C LEU A 457 -112.90 18.76 -21.44
N GLU A 458 -113.67 18.92 -20.36
CA GLU A 458 -113.90 17.85 -19.38
C GLU A 458 -114.61 16.65 -20.04
N ARG A 459 -115.66 16.90 -20.81
CA ARG A 459 -116.38 15.84 -21.55
C ARG A 459 -115.53 15.18 -22.64
N LEU A 460 -114.62 15.93 -23.25
CA LEU A 460 -113.67 15.43 -24.24
C LEU A 460 -112.68 14.42 -23.61
N LEU A 461 -112.20 14.69 -22.39
CA LEU A 461 -111.32 13.77 -21.65
C LEU A 461 -112.01 12.52 -21.08
N GLU A 462 -113.34 12.48 -21.01
CA GLU A 462 -114.05 11.25 -20.64
C GLU A 462 -113.97 10.18 -21.75
N GLN A 463 -113.62 10.59 -22.97
CA GLN A 463 -113.38 9.69 -24.09
C GLN A 463 -111.91 9.26 -24.14
N SER A 464 -111.63 8.15 -24.82
CA SER A 464 -110.26 7.61 -24.95
C SER A 464 -109.92 7.30 -26.41
N GLY A 465 -108.63 7.38 -26.73
CA GLY A 465 -108.08 7.20 -28.08
C GLY A 465 -108.15 8.44 -28.97
N GLU A 466 -107.83 8.25 -30.26
CA GLU A 466 -107.74 9.32 -31.24
C GLU A 466 -109.13 9.80 -31.68
N VAL A 467 -109.39 11.10 -31.51
CA VAL A 467 -110.62 11.78 -31.96
C VAL A 467 -110.30 12.93 -32.90
N LYS A 468 -111.25 13.22 -33.78
CA LYS A 468 -111.18 14.30 -34.75
C LYS A 468 -112.11 15.43 -34.31
N ILE A 469 -111.57 16.62 -34.12
CA ILE A 469 -112.33 17.80 -33.67
C ILE A 469 -112.41 18.76 -34.84
N GLN A 470 -113.64 19.09 -35.24
CA GLN A 470 -113.93 19.96 -36.36
C GLN A 470 -114.60 21.24 -35.86
N ALA A 471 -114.09 22.38 -36.30
CA ALA A 471 -114.81 23.65 -36.24
C ALA A 471 -115.58 23.79 -37.55
N VAL A 472 -116.92 23.75 -37.48
CA VAL A 472 -117.80 23.85 -38.63
C VAL A 472 -118.60 25.14 -38.61
N ALA A 473 -118.96 25.65 -39.79
CA ALA A 473 -119.87 26.77 -39.90
C ALA A 473 -121.30 26.31 -39.51
N GLN A 474 -121.89 26.96 -38.52
CA GLN A 474 -123.24 26.61 -38.06
C GLN A 474 -124.31 26.91 -39.13
N GLU A 475 -124.09 27.96 -39.91
CA GLU A 475 -124.99 28.43 -40.94
C GLU A 475 -124.21 28.96 -42.15
N LEU A 476 -124.92 29.10 -43.27
CA LEU A 476 -124.37 29.65 -44.50
C LEU A 476 -123.83 31.07 -44.26
N THR A 477 -122.52 31.25 -44.46
CA THR A 477 -121.79 32.46 -44.10
C THR A 477 -121.23 33.16 -45.34
N TYR A 478 -121.42 34.48 -45.42
CA TYR A 478 -120.87 35.33 -46.47
C TYR A 478 -119.61 36.06 -45.99
N THR A 479 -118.83 36.66 -46.90
CA THR A 479 -117.65 37.49 -46.55
C THR A 479 -117.97 38.65 -45.59
N THR A 480 -119.24 39.06 -45.47
CA THR A 480 -119.71 40.05 -44.49
C THR A 480 -119.84 39.55 -43.06
N GLY A 481 -119.74 38.24 -42.82
CA GLY A 481 -120.02 37.61 -41.53
C GLY A 481 -121.45 37.84 -41.01
N PRO A 482 -121.72 37.50 -39.74
CA PRO A 482 -120.82 36.79 -38.82
C PRO A 482 -120.64 35.31 -39.15
N LEU A 483 -119.47 34.76 -38.82
CA LEU A 483 -119.20 33.32 -38.87
C LEU A 483 -119.44 32.74 -37.48
N PHE A 484 -120.48 31.93 -37.33
CA PHE A 484 -120.74 31.15 -36.13
C PHE A 484 -120.07 29.79 -36.24
N LEU A 485 -119.01 29.58 -35.46
CA LEU A 485 -118.27 28.32 -35.41
C LEU A 485 -118.89 27.40 -34.36
N ASN A 486 -119.42 26.26 -34.79
CA ASN A 486 -119.82 25.16 -33.93
C ASN A 486 -118.69 24.12 -33.89
N ILE A 487 -118.42 23.54 -32.72
CA ILE A 487 -117.33 22.56 -32.55
C ILE A 487 -117.92 21.16 -32.42
N LYS A 488 -117.56 20.27 -33.35
CA LYS A 488 -118.02 18.88 -33.38
C LYS A 488 -116.85 17.94 -33.08
N VAL A 489 -117.09 16.93 -32.26
CA VAL A 489 -116.11 15.88 -31.96
C VAL A 489 -116.57 14.59 -32.64
N LEU A 490 -115.68 14.00 -33.43
CA LEU A 490 -115.93 12.80 -34.21
C LEU A 490 -114.96 11.70 -33.80
N GLN A 491 -115.44 10.47 -33.77
CA GLN A 491 -114.61 9.27 -33.62
C GLN A 491 -115.10 8.22 -34.61
N ASN A 492 -114.20 7.65 -35.41
CA ASN A 492 -114.54 6.72 -36.50
C ASN A 492 -115.58 7.29 -37.50
N GLU A 493 -115.50 8.58 -37.82
CA GLU A 493 -116.41 9.30 -38.73
C GLU A 493 -117.86 9.49 -38.22
N GLU A 494 -118.18 9.11 -36.98
CA GLU A 494 -119.47 9.43 -36.32
C GLU A 494 -119.32 10.61 -35.35
N VAL A 495 -120.30 11.52 -35.33
CA VAL A 495 -120.34 12.65 -34.38
C VAL A 495 -120.69 12.14 -32.99
N LEU A 496 -119.75 12.26 -32.04
CA LEU A 496 -119.94 11.86 -30.64
C LEU A 496 -120.76 12.90 -29.87
N PHE A 497 -120.33 14.15 -29.92
CA PHE A 497 -121.01 15.30 -29.32
C PHE A 497 -120.46 16.61 -29.88
N GLU A 498 -121.18 17.69 -29.60
CA GLU A 498 -120.82 19.05 -30.03
C GLU A 498 -120.67 19.96 -28.81
N LEU A 499 -119.95 21.06 -28.99
CA LEU A 499 -119.91 22.15 -28.02
C LEU A 499 -121.31 22.76 -27.91
N MET A 500 -122.03 22.35 -26.87
CA MET A 500 -123.41 22.79 -26.67
C MET A 500 -123.43 24.18 -26.04
N VAL A 501 -124.31 25.03 -26.54
CA VAL A 501 -124.77 26.20 -25.78
C VAL A 501 -125.69 25.66 -24.70
N ASP A 502 -125.40 25.95 -23.44
CA ASP A 502 -126.28 25.50 -22.38
C ASP A 502 -127.66 26.15 -22.57
N GLY A 503 -128.66 25.30 -22.80
CA GLY A 503 -130.05 25.71 -22.90
C GLY A 503 -130.58 26.13 -21.53
N SER A 504 -130.97 27.39 -21.45
CA SER A 504 -131.91 28.01 -20.49
C SER A 504 -131.46 28.26 -19.05
N SER A 505 -131.35 29.55 -18.73
CA SER A 505 -132.08 30.23 -17.64
C SER A 505 -131.97 31.74 -17.96
N ASP A 506 -132.97 32.28 -18.67
CA ASP A 506 -133.98 33.22 -18.15
C ASP A 506 -133.46 34.64 -17.85
#